data_AF-A0A0E9N4X1-F1
#
_entry.id   AF-A0A0E9N4X1-F1
#
_cell.length_a   1.000
_cell.length_b   1.000
_cell.length_c   1.000
_cell.angle_alpha   90.00
_cell.angle_beta   90.00
_cell.angle_gamma   90.00
#
_symmetry.space_group_name_H-M   'P 1'
#
loop_
_entity.id
_entity.type
_entity.pdbx_description
1 polymer ?
#
loop_
_entity_poly.entity_id
_entity_poly.type
_entity_poly.pdbx_seq_one_letter_code
_entity_poly.pdbx_strand_id
1 'polypeptide(L)'
;MKETLKENILADEKKLWEQAFFVFDSSALLNFYEYSEKTRQEIFEAVFKKLAERLWLTNQTEYEYLKNRERVLLRPKKLYEDLFTTYFGGKDFKSFKNQFSQLSNRTKKDDKHPHFEEEFFQKFQTQLELFDSELEKFVTELKEKIETKKSEIDSIRENDSLKKAIYQYFQITEGYDFNKLMEIAKEGEFRYKNQIPPGYEDVKEKIGLAVYGDLVIWNQILTLAKEKNKPVILIIDDLKIDWCYQNSKDKNVVDSPREELIKEFNDVCGNNFWLYSSSQFLQKSTQYLATAIADEVIEEVNQSNQFSNKVVGRPCLEVDLIWTSGGRWNKGYSNKNPIEIHDGQPVMVVRDKPIIYWGLNWYFNLVIHNNSNYPAYNIKVESIGNEQFSHLEDLPKINNIAPLGNVKLEAKYEDSVEGDHTVADAMVHSKIPEKFKNLILKVTYYDEARTLYTNYVRFSGSEILNSEQ
;
A
#
# COMPACT_ATOMS: atom_id res chain seq x y z
N MET A 1 5.59 -5.25 -36.14
CA MET A 1 6.77 -5.81 -35.47
C MET A 1 6.36 -6.66 -34.28
N LYS A 2 5.62 -6.13 -33.29
CA LYS A 2 5.10 -6.92 -32.15
C LYS A 2 4.21 -8.09 -32.56
N GLU A 3 3.17 -7.84 -33.34
CA GLU A 3 2.27 -8.90 -33.85
C GLU A 3 3.06 -9.95 -34.66
N THR A 4 3.99 -9.50 -35.49
CA THR A 4 4.83 -10.34 -36.34
C THR A 4 5.80 -11.24 -35.55
N LEU A 5 6.40 -10.73 -34.46
CA LEU A 5 7.28 -11.51 -33.58
C LEU A 5 6.48 -12.54 -32.76
N LYS A 6 5.33 -12.13 -32.22
CA LYS A 6 4.40 -13.01 -31.51
C LYS A 6 3.91 -14.14 -32.41
N GLU A 7 3.44 -13.81 -33.61
CA GLU A 7 3.00 -14.78 -34.61
C GLU A 7 4.12 -15.75 -34.97
N ASN A 8 5.35 -15.29 -35.14
CA ASN A 8 6.47 -16.19 -35.46
C ASN A 8 6.83 -17.15 -34.32
N ILE A 9 6.82 -16.70 -33.07
CA ILE A 9 7.16 -17.56 -31.92
C ILE A 9 6.03 -18.54 -31.61
N LEU A 10 4.78 -18.08 -31.66
CA LEU A 10 3.60 -18.88 -31.36
C LEU A 10 3.04 -19.64 -32.58
N ALA A 11 3.60 -19.44 -33.78
CA ALA A 11 3.24 -20.19 -34.99
C ALA A 11 3.31 -21.71 -34.76
N ASP A 12 4.23 -22.14 -33.87
CA ASP A 12 4.29 -23.51 -33.37
C ASP A 12 4.45 -23.52 -31.84
N GLU A 13 3.46 -22.92 -31.15
CA GLU A 13 3.39 -22.88 -29.68
C GLU A 13 3.46 -24.30 -29.06
N LYS A 14 2.94 -25.32 -29.77
CA LYS A 14 3.03 -26.72 -29.36
C LYS A 14 4.49 -27.19 -29.30
N LYS A 15 5.28 -26.96 -30.36
CA LYS A 15 6.70 -27.31 -30.37
C LYS A 15 7.49 -26.57 -29.30
N LEU A 16 7.14 -25.30 -29.04
CA LEU A 16 7.73 -24.56 -27.92
C LEU A 16 7.47 -25.30 -26.59
N TRP A 17 6.22 -25.68 -26.31
CA TRP A 17 5.84 -26.44 -25.12
C TRP A 17 6.49 -27.83 -25.01
N GLU A 18 6.75 -28.51 -26.12
CA GLU A 18 7.41 -29.81 -26.13
C GLU A 18 8.92 -29.71 -25.83
N GLN A 19 9.56 -28.58 -26.17
CA GLN A 19 11.02 -28.45 -26.11
C GLN A 19 11.52 -27.55 -24.99
N ALA A 20 10.71 -26.61 -24.52
CA ALA A 20 11.15 -25.58 -23.60
C ALA A 20 11.42 -26.09 -22.19
N PHE A 21 12.33 -25.39 -21.51
CA PHE A 21 12.40 -25.37 -20.06
C PHE A 21 11.43 -24.32 -19.52
N PHE A 22 10.83 -24.65 -18.37
CA PHE A 22 9.91 -23.82 -17.64
C PHE A 22 10.64 -23.25 -16.44
N VAL A 23 10.95 -21.97 -16.50
CA VAL A 23 11.61 -21.25 -15.41
C VAL A 23 10.53 -20.53 -14.62
N PHE A 24 10.43 -20.75 -13.32
CA PHE A 24 9.50 -20.01 -12.47
C PHE A 24 10.22 -18.84 -11.81
N ASP A 25 9.53 -17.72 -11.70
CA ASP A 25 9.93 -16.59 -10.85
C ASP A 25 9.45 -16.75 -9.41
N SER A 26 10.06 -15.99 -8.49
CA SER A 26 9.71 -16.00 -7.08
C SER A 26 8.26 -15.56 -6.85
N SER A 27 7.73 -14.62 -7.63
CA SER A 27 6.35 -14.16 -7.49
C SER A 27 5.36 -15.29 -7.77
N ALA A 28 5.61 -16.07 -8.83
CA ALA A 28 4.75 -17.18 -9.23
C ALA A 28 4.79 -18.31 -8.20
N LEU A 29 5.97 -18.62 -7.64
CA LEU A 29 6.09 -19.61 -6.57
C LEU A 29 5.38 -19.18 -5.28
N LEU A 30 5.55 -17.92 -4.87
CA LEU A 30 5.00 -17.44 -3.60
C LEU A 30 3.47 -17.43 -3.60
N ASN A 31 2.81 -17.25 -4.76
CA ASN A 31 1.36 -17.33 -4.88
C ASN A 31 0.79 -18.72 -4.56
N PHE A 32 1.58 -19.80 -4.66
CA PHE A 32 1.11 -21.13 -4.26
C PHE A 32 0.71 -21.20 -2.79
N TYR A 33 1.27 -20.36 -1.92
CA TYR A 33 0.87 -20.31 -0.50
C TYR A 33 -0.53 -19.73 -0.28
N GLU A 34 -1.09 -19.06 -1.27
CA GLU A 34 -2.47 -18.58 -1.24
C GLU A 34 -3.46 -19.66 -1.73
N TYR A 35 -2.97 -20.69 -2.44
CA TYR A 35 -3.79 -21.79 -2.93
C TYR A 35 -4.05 -22.83 -1.84
N SER A 36 -5.24 -23.42 -1.90
CA SER A 36 -5.66 -24.55 -1.09
C SER A 36 -4.70 -25.73 -1.27
N GLU A 37 -4.56 -26.55 -0.22
CA GLU A 37 -3.70 -27.73 -0.29
C GLU A 37 -4.13 -28.67 -1.42
N LYS A 38 -5.43 -28.80 -1.67
CA LYS A 38 -5.97 -29.61 -2.77
C LYS A 38 -5.44 -29.11 -4.12
N THR A 39 -5.55 -27.81 -4.38
CA THR A 39 -5.12 -27.18 -5.63
C THR A 39 -3.62 -27.31 -5.83
N ARG A 40 -2.82 -27.12 -4.79
CA ARG A 40 -1.37 -27.36 -4.85
C ARG A 40 -1.03 -28.80 -5.23
N GLN A 41 -1.63 -29.78 -4.55
CA GLN A 41 -1.37 -31.20 -4.82
C GLN A 41 -1.76 -31.60 -6.24
N GLU A 42 -2.88 -31.08 -6.74
CA GLU A 42 -3.32 -31.33 -8.11
C GLU A 42 -2.32 -30.76 -9.13
N ILE A 43 -1.83 -29.53 -8.92
CA ILE A 43 -0.79 -28.93 -9.77
C ILE A 43 0.50 -29.76 -9.71
N PHE A 44 0.90 -30.24 -8.53
CA PHE A 44 2.12 -31.04 -8.39
C PHE A 44 2.04 -32.36 -9.16
N GLU A 45 0.94 -33.09 -9.03
CA GLU A 45 0.75 -34.38 -9.69
C GLU A 45 0.46 -34.25 -11.19
N ALA A 46 -0.38 -33.30 -11.58
CA ALA A 46 -0.78 -33.13 -12.98
C ALA A 46 0.32 -32.45 -13.79
N VAL A 47 0.98 -31.42 -13.24
CA VAL A 47 1.89 -30.56 -13.99
C VAL A 47 3.33 -30.79 -13.59
N PHE A 48 3.70 -30.60 -12.32
CA PHE A 48 5.12 -30.60 -11.94
C PHE A 48 5.79 -31.94 -12.21
N LYS A 49 5.12 -33.03 -11.86
CA LYS A 49 5.60 -34.38 -12.12
C LYS A 49 5.82 -34.67 -13.60
N LYS A 50 4.95 -34.17 -14.49
CA LYS A 50 5.11 -34.34 -15.96
C LYS A 50 6.23 -33.48 -16.53
N LEU A 51 6.60 -32.40 -15.85
CA LEU A 51 7.61 -31.44 -16.30
C LEU A 51 8.92 -31.51 -15.50
N ALA A 52 9.10 -32.47 -14.59
CA ALA A 52 10.20 -32.49 -13.62
C ALA A 52 11.61 -32.28 -14.21
N GLU A 53 11.91 -32.86 -15.37
CA GLU A 53 13.23 -32.68 -16.02
C GLU A 53 13.40 -31.33 -16.75
N ARG A 54 12.32 -30.56 -16.84
CA ARG A 54 12.22 -29.29 -17.58
C ARG A 54 11.83 -28.12 -16.68
N LEU A 55 11.62 -28.34 -15.38
CA LEU A 55 11.34 -27.30 -14.41
C LEU A 55 12.63 -26.78 -13.78
N TRP A 56 12.77 -25.46 -13.82
CA TRP A 56 13.98 -24.77 -13.38
C TRP A 56 13.63 -23.58 -12.49
N LEU A 57 14.48 -23.35 -11.50
CA LEU A 57 14.59 -22.08 -10.80
C LEU A 57 15.98 -21.51 -11.06
N THR A 58 16.05 -20.19 -11.17
CA THR A 58 17.35 -19.54 -11.06
C THR A 58 17.78 -19.52 -9.59
N ASN A 59 19.08 -19.54 -9.31
CA ASN A 59 19.54 -19.41 -7.92
C ASN A 59 19.10 -18.08 -7.28
N GLN A 60 19.03 -16.99 -8.06
CA GLN A 60 18.48 -15.73 -7.57
C GLN A 60 16.98 -15.85 -7.21
N THR A 61 16.19 -16.55 -8.03
CA THR A 61 14.79 -16.83 -7.73
C THR A 61 14.63 -17.67 -6.45
N GLU A 62 15.45 -18.71 -6.27
CA GLU A 62 15.45 -19.51 -5.04
C GLU A 62 15.75 -18.63 -3.81
N TYR A 63 16.78 -17.77 -3.90
CA TYR A 63 17.12 -16.83 -2.84
C TYR A 63 15.95 -15.91 -2.49
N GLU A 64 15.30 -15.32 -3.50
CA GLU A 64 14.16 -14.42 -3.30
C GLU A 64 12.94 -15.12 -2.72
N TYR A 65 12.67 -16.34 -3.18
CA TYR A 65 11.64 -17.21 -2.62
C TYR A 65 11.91 -17.48 -1.13
N LEU A 66 13.10 -17.97 -0.78
CA LEU A 66 13.47 -18.28 0.61
C LEU A 66 13.41 -17.03 1.51
N LYS A 67 13.87 -15.88 1.01
CA LYS A 67 13.84 -14.60 1.73
C LYS A 67 12.42 -14.13 2.02
N ASN A 68 11.50 -14.28 1.07
CA ASN A 68 10.13 -13.77 1.18
C ASN A 68 9.15 -14.78 1.78
N ARG A 69 9.48 -16.08 1.78
CA ARG A 69 8.60 -17.17 2.19
C ARG A 69 7.94 -16.95 3.55
N GLU A 70 8.71 -16.62 4.59
CA GLU A 70 8.16 -16.44 5.94
C GLU A 70 7.13 -15.32 6.02
N ARG A 71 7.32 -14.25 5.25
CA ARG A 71 6.37 -13.14 5.17
C ARG A 71 5.10 -13.53 4.44
N VAL A 72 5.22 -14.29 3.33
CA VAL A 72 4.08 -14.69 2.50
C VAL A 72 3.21 -15.72 3.21
N LEU A 73 3.80 -16.63 3.98
CA LEU A 73 3.06 -17.59 4.82
C LEU A 73 2.09 -16.91 5.81
N LEU A 74 2.35 -15.66 6.21
CA LEU A 74 1.49 -14.90 7.11
C LEU A 74 0.33 -14.19 6.40
N ARG A 75 0.37 -14.05 5.06
CA ARG A 75 -0.67 -13.29 4.31
C ARG A 75 -2.06 -13.88 4.48
N PRO A 76 -2.30 -15.21 4.34
CA PRO A 76 -3.65 -15.73 4.47
C PRO A 76 -4.25 -15.49 5.86
N LYS A 77 -3.42 -15.48 6.92
CA LYS A 77 -3.87 -15.15 8.28
C LYS A 77 -4.41 -13.74 8.38
N LYS A 78 -3.65 -12.79 7.84
CA LYS A 78 -4.05 -11.38 7.83
C LYS A 78 -5.32 -11.19 7.01
N LEU A 79 -5.48 -11.91 5.90
CA LEU A 79 -6.69 -11.85 5.09
C LEU A 79 -7.94 -12.25 5.88
N TYR A 80 -7.87 -13.33 6.69
CA TYR A 80 -8.98 -13.71 7.56
C TYR A 80 -9.32 -12.62 8.59
N GLU A 81 -8.30 -11.99 9.19
CA GLU A 81 -8.48 -10.89 10.16
C GLU A 81 -9.09 -9.64 9.51
N ASP A 82 -8.59 -9.28 8.33
CA ASP A 82 -9.06 -8.14 7.56
C ASP A 82 -10.51 -8.36 7.11
N LEU A 83 -10.86 -9.55 6.62
CA LEU A 83 -12.25 -9.91 6.26
C LEU A 83 -13.18 -9.84 7.48
N PHE A 84 -12.76 -10.41 8.61
CA PHE A 84 -13.54 -10.35 9.84
C PHE A 84 -13.76 -8.90 10.29
N THR A 85 -12.70 -8.10 10.30
CA THR A 85 -12.77 -6.69 10.73
C THR A 85 -13.63 -5.85 9.79
N THR A 86 -13.51 -6.09 8.48
CA THR A 86 -14.24 -5.37 7.44
C THR A 86 -15.74 -5.59 7.53
N TYR A 87 -16.18 -6.85 7.69
CA TYR A 87 -17.60 -7.19 7.63
C TYR A 87 -18.27 -7.37 9.01
N PHE A 88 -17.50 -7.67 10.05
CA PHE A 88 -17.98 -7.99 11.40
C PHE A 88 -17.30 -7.17 12.50
N GLY A 89 -16.60 -6.08 12.16
CA GLY A 89 -15.98 -5.15 13.13
C GLY A 89 -16.95 -4.36 14.02
N GLY A 90 -18.26 -4.65 13.96
CA GLY A 90 -19.26 -4.23 14.96
C GLY A 90 -19.75 -2.78 14.88
N LYS A 91 -19.40 -2.01 13.83
CA LYS A 91 -19.81 -0.60 13.72
C LYS A 91 -21.25 -0.42 13.22
N ASP A 92 -21.66 -1.19 12.21
CA ASP A 92 -22.91 -0.90 11.49
C ASP A 92 -24.15 -1.33 12.28
N PHE A 93 -24.16 -2.56 12.81
CA PHE A 93 -25.31 -3.06 13.57
C PHE A 93 -25.50 -2.31 14.90
N LYS A 94 -24.40 -1.96 15.58
CA LYS A 94 -24.44 -1.15 16.81
C LYS A 94 -24.98 0.26 16.54
N SER A 95 -24.60 0.86 15.41
CA SER A 95 -25.12 2.17 14.98
C SER A 95 -26.63 2.10 14.73
N PHE A 96 -27.10 1.08 14.01
CA PHE A 96 -28.53 0.85 13.77
C PHE A 96 -29.30 0.69 15.09
N LYS A 97 -28.82 -0.15 16.01
CA LYS A 97 -29.44 -0.37 17.34
C LYS A 97 -29.57 0.95 18.10
N ASN A 98 -28.54 1.79 18.09
CA ASN A 98 -28.56 3.12 18.71
C ASN A 98 -29.59 4.06 18.06
N GLN A 99 -29.66 4.10 16.73
CA GLN A 99 -30.65 4.92 16.01
C GLN A 99 -32.08 4.47 16.33
N PHE A 100 -32.32 3.16 16.35
CA PHE A 100 -33.60 2.58 16.71
C PHE A 100 -34.01 2.95 18.15
N SER A 101 -33.11 2.78 19.12
CA SER A 101 -33.35 3.17 20.52
C SER A 101 -33.62 4.66 20.66
N GLN A 102 -32.91 5.51 19.92
CA GLN A 102 -33.15 6.97 19.93
C GLN A 102 -34.52 7.34 19.37
N LEU A 103 -34.94 6.72 18.26
CA LEU A 103 -36.27 6.94 17.69
C LEU A 103 -37.35 6.53 18.69
N SER A 104 -37.29 5.29 19.19
CA SER A 104 -38.23 4.74 20.16
C SER A 104 -38.34 5.63 21.41
N ASN A 105 -37.21 6.05 21.99
CA ASN A 105 -37.19 6.91 23.18
C ASN A 105 -37.76 8.32 22.93
N ARG A 106 -37.52 8.90 21.75
CA ARG A 106 -38.00 10.25 21.41
C ARG A 106 -39.50 10.32 21.16
N THR A 107 -40.12 9.20 20.81
CA THR A 107 -41.54 9.11 20.46
C THR A 107 -42.40 8.38 21.50
N LYS A 108 -41.81 8.02 22.66
CA LYS A 108 -42.48 7.25 23.70
C LYS A 108 -43.51 8.04 24.52
N LYS A 109 -43.33 9.36 24.64
CA LYS A 109 -44.25 10.21 25.41
C LYS A 109 -45.46 10.59 24.56
N ASP A 110 -46.65 10.37 25.09
CA ASP A 110 -47.93 10.71 24.45
C ASP A 110 -48.34 12.17 24.66
N ASP A 111 -47.62 12.92 25.49
CA ASP A 111 -47.94 14.28 25.87
C ASP A 111 -47.63 15.33 24.78
N LYS A 112 -46.80 14.98 23.77
CA LYS A 112 -46.41 15.86 22.65
C LYS A 112 -46.09 15.06 21.38
N HIS A 113 -46.36 15.64 20.21
CA HIS A 113 -45.91 15.07 18.93
C HIS A 113 -44.42 15.32 18.66
N PRO A 114 -43.73 14.40 17.95
CA PRO A 114 -44.24 13.13 17.43
C PRO A 114 -44.28 12.02 18.51
N HIS A 115 -45.34 11.21 18.50
CA HIS A 115 -45.50 10.04 19.39
C HIS A 115 -46.02 8.83 18.61
N PHE A 116 -45.72 7.62 19.10
CA PHE A 116 -46.28 6.37 18.61
C PHE A 116 -46.67 5.47 19.79
N GLU A 117 -47.57 4.52 19.56
CA GLU A 117 -47.93 3.49 20.56
C GLU A 117 -46.70 2.67 20.95
N GLU A 118 -46.51 2.41 22.24
CA GLU A 118 -45.34 1.66 22.73
C GLU A 118 -45.27 0.24 22.12
N GLU A 119 -46.43 -0.39 21.90
CA GLU A 119 -46.54 -1.70 21.27
C GLU A 119 -45.97 -1.74 19.83
N PHE A 120 -46.02 -0.62 19.10
CA PHE A 120 -45.48 -0.51 17.75
C PHE A 120 -43.98 -0.83 17.69
N PHE A 121 -43.21 -0.33 18.68
CA PHE A 121 -41.77 -0.58 18.76
C PHE A 121 -41.43 -1.89 19.46
N GLN A 122 -42.24 -2.34 20.43
CA GLN A 122 -41.96 -3.56 21.21
C GLN A 122 -41.77 -4.78 20.32
N LYS A 123 -42.64 -4.97 19.31
CA LYS A 123 -42.54 -6.13 18.40
C LYS A 123 -41.20 -6.19 17.68
N PHE A 124 -40.74 -5.06 17.16
CA PHE A 124 -39.46 -4.98 16.45
C PHE A 124 -38.27 -5.01 17.40
N GLN A 125 -38.39 -4.41 18.59
CA GLN A 125 -37.36 -4.48 19.65
C GLN A 125 -37.08 -5.93 20.05
N THR A 126 -38.11 -6.76 20.27
CA THR A 126 -37.94 -8.18 20.57
C THR A 126 -37.24 -8.93 19.43
N GLN A 127 -37.60 -8.64 18.17
CA GLN A 127 -36.93 -9.24 17.01
C GLN A 127 -35.46 -8.81 16.90
N LEU A 128 -35.16 -7.55 17.22
CA LEU A 128 -33.80 -7.04 17.25
C LEU A 128 -32.96 -7.69 18.34
N GLU A 129 -33.52 -7.92 19.52
CA GLU A 129 -32.81 -8.60 20.62
C GLU A 129 -32.51 -10.06 20.28
N LEU A 130 -33.45 -10.75 19.63
CA LEU A 130 -33.22 -12.12 19.14
C LEU A 130 -32.11 -12.15 18.08
N PHE A 131 -32.17 -11.25 17.10
CA PHE A 131 -31.16 -11.16 16.06
C PHE A 131 -29.78 -10.76 16.61
N ASP A 132 -29.72 -9.83 17.58
CA ASP A 132 -28.47 -9.45 18.26
C ASP A 132 -27.84 -10.66 18.96
N SER A 133 -28.63 -11.50 19.63
CA SER A 133 -28.14 -12.73 20.25
C SER A 133 -27.66 -13.76 19.22
N GLU A 134 -28.36 -13.92 18.10
CA GLU A 134 -27.94 -14.84 17.02
C GLU A 134 -26.67 -14.35 16.33
N LEU A 135 -26.56 -13.03 16.11
CA LEU A 135 -25.39 -12.40 15.51
C LEU A 135 -24.15 -12.58 16.41
N GLU A 136 -24.27 -12.36 17.72
CA GLU A 136 -23.15 -12.56 18.66
C GLU A 136 -22.67 -14.02 18.68
N LYS A 137 -23.59 -14.99 18.61
CA LYS A 137 -23.24 -16.41 18.47
C LYS A 137 -22.50 -16.68 17.17
N PHE A 138 -23.04 -16.23 16.04
CA PHE A 138 -22.41 -16.39 14.73
C PHE A 138 -21.02 -15.75 14.69
N VAL A 139 -20.86 -14.54 15.22
CA VAL A 139 -19.57 -13.83 15.29
C VAL A 139 -18.56 -14.60 16.14
N THR A 140 -19.01 -15.21 17.24
CA THR A 140 -18.15 -16.04 18.09
C THR A 140 -17.70 -17.30 17.35
N GLU A 141 -18.63 -18.04 16.74
CA GLU A 141 -18.33 -19.24 15.94
C GLU A 141 -17.39 -18.92 14.77
N LEU A 142 -17.60 -17.77 14.11
CA LEU A 142 -16.75 -17.32 13.01
C LEU A 142 -15.31 -17.05 13.49
N LYS A 143 -15.14 -16.39 14.65
CA LYS A 143 -13.80 -16.18 15.24
C LYS A 143 -13.11 -17.51 15.54
N GLU A 144 -13.80 -18.46 16.14
CA GLU A 144 -13.25 -19.79 16.43
C GLU A 144 -12.81 -20.54 15.16
N LYS A 145 -13.63 -20.47 14.09
CA LYS A 145 -13.26 -21.04 12.79
C LYS A 145 -12.05 -20.35 12.17
N ILE A 146 -11.95 -19.02 12.27
CA ILE A 146 -10.80 -18.25 11.80
C ILE A 146 -9.52 -18.65 12.56
N GLU A 147 -9.58 -18.75 13.89
CA GLU A 147 -8.42 -19.18 14.69
C GLU A 147 -7.98 -20.61 14.37
N THR A 148 -8.94 -21.49 14.08
CA THR A 148 -8.64 -22.84 13.58
C THR A 148 -7.88 -22.78 12.26
N LYS A 149 -8.33 -21.96 11.30
CA LYS A 149 -7.64 -21.76 10.02
C LYS A 149 -6.26 -21.12 10.17
N LYS A 150 -6.08 -20.16 11.08
CA LYS A 150 -4.76 -19.60 11.38
C LYS A 150 -3.80 -20.65 11.93
N SER A 151 -4.29 -21.54 12.80
CA SER A 151 -3.49 -22.64 13.35
C SER A 151 -3.11 -23.66 12.27
N GLU A 152 -4.02 -23.98 11.35
CA GLU A 152 -3.71 -24.78 10.15
C GLU A 152 -2.58 -24.12 9.33
N ILE A 153 -2.63 -22.80 9.12
CA ILE A 153 -1.58 -22.07 8.38
C ILE A 153 -0.24 -22.11 9.11
N ASP A 154 -0.21 -22.01 10.45
CA ASP A 154 1.04 -22.13 11.21
C ASP A 154 1.71 -23.48 11.00
N SER A 155 0.91 -24.55 10.93
CA SER A 155 1.41 -25.91 10.73
C SER A 155 2.11 -26.12 9.36
N ILE A 156 1.85 -25.26 8.37
CA ILE A 156 2.54 -25.30 7.06
C ILE A 156 4.06 -25.13 7.23
N ARG A 157 4.50 -24.41 8.26
CA ARG A 157 5.94 -24.25 8.55
C ARG A 157 6.63 -25.58 8.84
N GLU A 158 5.93 -26.48 9.51
CA GLU A 158 6.44 -27.79 9.93
C GLU A 158 6.41 -28.80 8.77
N ASN A 159 5.43 -28.67 7.87
CA ASN A 159 5.24 -29.56 6.74
C ASN A 159 4.92 -28.82 5.44
N ASP A 160 5.90 -28.08 4.93
CA ASP A 160 5.73 -27.28 3.71
C ASP A 160 5.74 -28.15 2.45
N SER A 161 4.55 -28.45 1.92
CA SER A 161 4.38 -29.26 0.72
C SER A 161 4.93 -28.57 -0.53
N LEU A 162 4.87 -27.23 -0.63
CA LEU A 162 5.41 -26.49 -1.78
C LEU A 162 6.94 -26.54 -1.78
N LYS A 163 7.58 -26.25 -0.66
CA LYS A 163 9.05 -26.33 -0.55
C LYS A 163 9.54 -27.74 -0.90
N LYS A 164 8.86 -28.77 -0.41
CA LYS A 164 9.16 -30.16 -0.77
C LYS A 164 9.02 -30.42 -2.27
N ALA A 165 7.91 -29.97 -2.87
CA ALA A 165 7.67 -30.12 -4.31
C ALA A 165 8.72 -29.38 -5.15
N ILE A 166 9.13 -28.16 -4.75
CA ILE A 166 10.19 -27.41 -5.42
C ILE A 166 11.48 -28.24 -5.46
N TYR A 167 11.98 -28.70 -4.31
CA TYR A 167 13.24 -29.48 -4.28
C TYR A 167 13.10 -30.89 -4.85
N GLN A 168 11.88 -31.40 -5.02
CA GLN A 168 11.63 -32.69 -5.65
C GLN A 168 11.60 -32.59 -7.18
N TYR A 169 11.00 -31.53 -7.74
CA TYR A 169 10.71 -31.44 -9.17
C TYR A 169 11.51 -30.38 -9.92
N PHE A 170 12.12 -29.41 -9.25
CA PHE A 170 12.86 -28.33 -9.91
C PHE A 170 14.36 -28.53 -9.82
N GLN A 171 15.06 -28.21 -10.91
CA GLN A 171 16.50 -28.01 -10.91
C GLN A 171 16.81 -26.54 -10.62
N ILE A 172 17.93 -26.25 -9.95
CA ILE A 172 18.34 -24.89 -9.60
C ILE A 172 19.64 -24.58 -10.34
N THR A 173 19.71 -23.43 -11.01
CA THR A 173 20.95 -23.01 -11.69
C THR A 173 22.07 -22.75 -10.69
N GLU A 174 23.32 -22.74 -11.16
CA GLU A 174 24.42 -22.27 -10.31
C GLU A 174 24.28 -20.77 -10.00
N GLY A 175 24.66 -20.41 -8.78
CA GLY A 175 24.73 -19.01 -8.35
C GLY A 175 25.90 -18.28 -8.99
N TYR A 176 25.78 -16.96 -9.12
CA TYR A 176 26.90 -16.12 -9.53
C TYR A 176 27.75 -15.70 -8.34
N ASP A 177 29.06 -15.66 -8.55
CA ASP A 177 29.97 -15.08 -7.58
C ASP A 177 29.79 -13.56 -7.50
N PHE A 178 30.37 -12.96 -6.45
CA PHE A 178 30.22 -11.53 -6.20
C PHE A 178 30.77 -10.66 -7.35
N ASN A 179 31.86 -11.10 -8.01
CA ASN A 179 32.43 -10.34 -9.12
C ASN A 179 31.46 -10.29 -10.29
N LYS A 180 30.83 -11.42 -10.61
CA LYS A 180 29.82 -11.50 -11.66
C LYS A 180 28.59 -10.68 -11.34
N LEU A 181 28.14 -10.66 -10.08
CA LEU A 181 27.06 -9.77 -9.64
C LEU A 181 27.43 -8.29 -9.83
N MET A 182 28.68 -7.91 -9.56
CA MET A 182 29.15 -6.54 -9.79
C MET A 182 29.26 -6.18 -11.27
N GLU A 183 29.59 -7.12 -12.16
CA GLU A 183 29.53 -6.91 -13.61
C GLU A 183 28.09 -6.66 -14.07
N ILE A 184 27.16 -7.51 -13.63
CA ILE A 184 25.73 -7.38 -13.94
C ILE A 184 25.20 -6.03 -13.42
N ALA A 185 25.60 -5.59 -12.23
CA ALA A 185 25.21 -4.30 -11.69
C ALA A 185 25.70 -3.11 -12.54
N LYS A 186 26.95 -3.17 -13.05
CA LYS A 186 27.49 -2.13 -13.95
C LYS A 186 26.74 -2.06 -15.27
N GLU A 187 26.42 -3.21 -15.85
CA GLU A 187 25.57 -3.27 -17.03
C GLU A 187 24.15 -2.76 -16.74
N GLY A 188 23.60 -3.17 -15.60
CA GLY A 188 22.28 -2.80 -15.11
C GLY A 188 22.13 -1.30 -14.90
N GLU A 189 23.16 -0.59 -14.41
CA GLU A 189 23.14 0.87 -14.32
C GLU A 189 22.87 1.52 -15.69
N PHE A 190 23.57 1.07 -16.73
CA PHE A 190 23.34 1.56 -18.09
C PHE A 190 21.94 1.17 -18.59
N ARG A 191 21.53 -0.10 -18.40
CA ARG A 191 20.21 -0.57 -18.83
C ARG A 191 19.11 0.25 -18.18
N TYR A 192 19.14 0.42 -16.86
CA TYR A 192 18.04 1.02 -16.10
C TYR A 192 17.94 2.52 -16.33
N LYS A 193 19.08 3.21 -16.48
CA LYS A 193 19.12 4.62 -16.90
C LYS A 193 18.40 4.85 -18.23
N ASN A 194 18.44 3.88 -19.13
CA ASN A 194 17.82 3.93 -20.45
C ASN A 194 16.52 3.13 -20.55
N GLN A 195 15.96 2.65 -19.43
CA GLN A 195 14.75 1.81 -19.36
C GLN A 195 14.82 0.57 -20.29
N ILE A 196 16.00 -0.04 -20.36
CA ILE A 196 16.22 -1.29 -21.08
C ILE A 196 15.89 -2.45 -20.13
N PRO A 197 15.00 -3.38 -20.52
CA PRO A 197 14.56 -4.47 -19.65
C PRO A 197 15.61 -5.57 -19.42
N PRO A 198 15.42 -6.44 -18.41
CA PRO A 198 14.38 -6.38 -17.37
C PRO A 198 14.89 -5.76 -16.05
N GLY A 199 13.97 -5.31 -15.20
CA GLY A 199 14.20 -4.89 -13.81
C GLY A 199 14.31 -3.38 -13.57
N TYR A 200 14.16 -2.53 -14.59
CA TYR A 200 14.32 -1.08 -14.41
C TYR A 200 13.22 -0.45 -13.54
N GLU A 201 12.09 -1.13 -13.34
CA GLU A 201 11.04 -0.66 -12.43
C GLU A 201 11.43 -0.77 -10.95
N ASP A 202 12.39 -1.63 -10.59
CA ASP A 202 12.79 -1.89 -9.20
C ASP A 202 13.63 -0.76 -8.57
N VAL A 203 14.14 0.16 -9.38
CA VAL A 203 14.96 1.30 -8.92
C VAL A 203 14.21 2.17 -7.90
N LYS A 204 12.87 2.18 -7.96
CA LYS A 204 12.02 2.98 -7.08
C LYS A 204 11.91 2.41 -5.67
N GLU A 205 12.13 1.11 -5.48
CA GLU A 205 11.77 0.40 -4.25
C GLU A 205 12.94 -0.32 -3.57
N LYS A 206 13.99 -0.67 -4.33
CA LYS A 206 15.12 -1.47 -3.85
C LYS A 206 16.40 -0.64 -3.73
N ILE A 207 17.36 -1.15 -2.96
CA ILE A 207 18.69 -0.53 -2.76
C ILE A 207 19.83 -1.53 -2.96
N GLY A 208 21.00 -1.03 -3.38
CA GLY A 208 22.20 -1.84 -3.58
C GLY A 208 22.01 -2.92 -4.65
N LEU A 209 22.64 -4.08 -4.48
CA LEU A 209 22.55 -5.19 -5.45
C LEU A 209 21.13 -5.75 -5.60
N ALA A 210 20.23 -5.54 -4.63
CA ALA A 210 18.85 -5.99 -4.73
C ALA A 210 18.09 -5.31 -5.87
N VAL A 211 18.52 -4.11 -6.31
CA VAL A 211 17.96 -3.40 -7.47
C VAL A 211 18.10 -4.23 -8.75
N TYR A 212 19.16 -5.04 -8.87
CA TYR A 212 19.47 -5.79 -10.09
C TYR A 212 19.01 -7.25 -10.04
N GLY A 213 18.15 -7.62 -9.07
CA GLY A 213 17.67 -9.00 -8.90
C GLY A 213 17.07 -9.58 -10.18
N ASP A 214 16.14 -8.87 -10.80
CA ASP A 214 15.50 -9.25 -12.06
C ASP A 214 16.52 -9.43 -13.20
N LEU A 215 17.57 -8.60 -13.25
CA LEU A 215 18.62 -8.71 -14.26
C LEU A 215 19.56 -9.90 -13.99
N VAL A 216 19.78 -10.26 -12.72
CA VAL A 216 20.51 -11.48 -12.34
C VAL A 216 19.71 -12.72 -12.76
N ILE A 217 18.40 -12.75 -12.48
CA ILE A 217 17.49 -13.82 -12.94
C ILE A 217 17.59 -13.96 -14.47
N TRP A 218 17.50 -12.84 -15.20
CA TRP A 218 17.60 -12.84 -16.66
C TRP A 218 18.93 -13.41 -17.17
N ASN A 219 20.06 -13.01 -16.58
CA ASN A 219 21.37 -13.55 -16.95
C ASN A 219 21.48 -15.06 -16.69
N GLN A 220 20.91 -15.56 -15.59
CA GLN A 220 20.88 -16.99 -15.28
C GLN A 220 20.00 -17.77 -16.26
N ILE A 221 18.87 -17.20 -16.69
CA ILE A 221 18.02 -17.76 -17.75
C ILE A 221 18.78 -17.86 -19.08
N LEU A 222 19.47 -16.79 -19.49
CA LEU A 222 20.28 -16.78 -20.71
C LEU A 222 21.40 -17.83 -20.67
N THR A 223 22.08 -17.95 -19.53
CA THR A 223 23.15 -18.93 -19.32
C THR A 223 22.60 -20.36 -19.44
N LEU A 224 21.52 -20.68 -18.73
CA LEU A 224 20.85 -21.98 -18.79
C LEU A 224 20.44 -22.35 -20.22
N ALA A 225 19.75 -21.43 -20.90
CA ALA A 225 19.24 -21.65 -22.25
C ALA A 225 20.37 -21.87 -23.26
N LYS A 226 21.45 -21.10 -23.16
CA LYS A 226 22.62 -21.20 -24.02
C LYS A 226 23.38 -22.51 -23.81
N GLU A 227 23.63 -22.90 -22.57
CA GLU A 227 24.37 -24.13 -22.25
C GLU A 227 23.61 -25.39 -22.66
N LYS A 228 22.30 -25.39 -22.48
CA LYS A 228 21.44 -26.54 -22.79
C LYS A 228 20.88 -26.52 -24.21
N ASN A 229 21.05 -25.40 -24.92
CA ASN A 229 20.50 -25.15 -26.26
C ASN A 229 19.00 -25.46 -26.33
N LYS A 230 18.23 -24.83 -25.43
CA LYS A 230 16.78 -25.01 -25.29
C LYS A 230 16.05 -23.67 -25.28
N PRO A 231 14.81 -23.63 -25.82
CA PRO A 231 13.93 -22.50 -25.58
C PRO A 231 13.51 -22.43 -24.10
N VAL A 232 13.06 -21.26 -23.66
CA VAL A 232 12.59 -21.04 -22.29
C VAL A 232 11.21 -20.39 -22.29
N ILE A 233 10.35 -20.90 -21.42
CA ILE A 233 9.10 -20.28 -21.00
C ILE A 233 9.30 -19.82 -19.55
N LEU A 234 9.19 -18.52 -19.29
CA LEU A 234 9.21 -17.95 -17.96
C LEU A 234 7.79 -17.86 -17.40
N ILE A 235 7.58 -18.28 -16.15
CA ILE A 235 6.31 -18.17 -15.43
C ILE A 235 6.47 -17.08 -14.36
N ILE A 236 5.75 -15.96 -14.53
CA ILE A 236 5.76 -14.82 -13.60
C ILE A 236 4.33 -14.37 -13.31
N ASP A 237 4.06 -13.87 -12.10
CA ASP A 237 2.75 -13.29 -11.78
C ASP A 237 2.82 -11.78 -11.51
N ASP A 238 4.00 -11.24 -11.19
CA ASP A 238 4.23 -9.80 -11.13
C ASP A 238 4.50 -9.27 -12.55
N LEU A 239 3.42 -9.00 -13.29
CA LEU A 239 3.46 -8.64 -14.70
C LEU A 239 3.90 -7.18 -14.93
N LYS A 240 5.14 -6.85 -14.58
CA LYS A 240 5.70 -5.51 -14.75
C LYS A 240 5.93 -5.17 -16.23
N ILE A 241 5.88 -3.87 -16.53
CA ILE A 241 5.98 -3.32 -17.90
C ILE A 241 7.34 -3.53 -18.57
N ASP A 242 8.37 -3.82 -17.77
CA ASP A 242 9.72 -4.15 -18.19
C ASP A 242 9.91 -5.65 -18.48
N TRP A 243 8.94 -6.50 -18.16
CA TRP A 243 8.95 -7.92 -18.54
C TRP A 243 8.02 -8.23 -19.71
N CYS A 244 6.81 -7.66 -19.71
CA CYS A 244 5.79 -8.00 -20.71
C CYS A 244 4.78 -6.89 -20.99
N TYR A 245 4.06 -7.05 -22.10
CA TYR A 245 2.82 -6.34 -22.37
C TYR A 245 1.66 -7.12 -21.77
N GLN A 246 0.86 -6.43 -20.96
CA GLN A 246 -0.39 -6.96 -20.42
C GLN A 246 -1.54 -6.84 -21.43
N ASN A 247 -2.51 -7.74 -21.36
CA ASN A 247 -3.70 -7.68 -22.19
C ASN A 247 -4.56 -6.45 -21.82
N SER A 248 -5.10 -5.77 -22.84
CA SER A 248 -5.94 -4.57 -22.65
C SER A 248 -7.25 -4.84 -21.88
N LYS A 249 -7.77 -6.06 -21.94
CA LYS A 249 -9.02 -6.46 -21.27
C LYS A 249 -8.78 -7.06 -19.88
N ASP A 250 -7.65 -7.74 -19.70
CA ASP A 250 -7.27 -8.35 -18.42
C ASP A 250 -5.78 -8.12 -18.16
N LYS A 251 -5.47 -7.25 -17.20
CA LYS A 251 -4.09 -6.89 -16.86
C LYS A 251 -3.29 -8.05 -16.26
N ASN A 252 -3.95 -9.14 -15.83
CA ASN A 252 -3.29 -10.33 -15.28
C ASN A 252 -2.94 -11.37 -16.37
N VAL A 253 -3.19 -11.03 -17.64
CA VAL A 253 -2.90 -11.89 -18.79
C VAL A 253 -1.75 -11.28 -19.58
N VAL A 254 -0.71 -12.09 -19.82
CA VAL A 254 0.41 -11.72 -20.68
C VAL A 254 -0.05 -11.74 -22.12
N ASP A 255 0.08 -10.61 -22.81
CA ASP A 255 -0.13 -10.55 -24.25
C ASP A 255 1.13 -10.97 -25.03
N SER A 256 2.29 -10.44 -24.65
CA SER A 256 3.60 -10.86 -25.17
C SER A 256 4.76 -10.37 -24.27
N PRO A 257 5.92 -11.06 -24.25
CA PRO A 257 7.13 -10.51 -23.65
C PRO A 257 7.59 -9.23 -24.35
N ARG A 258 8.44 -8.45 -23.68
CA ARG A 258 9.15 -7.33 -24.31
C ARG A 258 9.96 -7.78 -25.53
N GLU A 259 9.87 -7.03 -26.63
CA GLU A 259 10.59 -7.33 -27.87
C GLU A 259 12.10 -7.32 -27.67
N GLU A 260 12.60 -6.50 -26.75
CA GLU A 260 14.01 -6.43 -26.38
C GLU A 260 14.50 -7.74 -25.76
N LEU A 261 13.71 -8.35 -24.87
CA LEU A 261 14.02 -9.63 -24.23
C LEU A 261 14.00 -10.78 -25.24
N ILE A 262 12.99 -10.80 -26.12
CA ILE A 262 12.88 -11.78 -27.21
C ILE A 262 14.11 -11.70 -28.11
N LYS A 263 14.48 -10.48 -28.53
CA LYS A 263 15.61 -10.25 -29.42
C LYS A 263 16.92 -10.65 -28.76
N GLU A 264 17.16 -10.20 -27.53
CA GLU A 264 18.38 -10.52 -26.78
C GLU A 264 18.53 -12.04 -26.60
N PHE A 265 17.47 -12.72 -26.17
CA PHE A 265 17.51 -14.16 -25.99
C PHE A 265 17.79 -14.90 -27.31
N ASN A 266 17.21 -14.46 -28.42
CA ASN A 266 17.48 -15.05 -29.72
C ASN A 266 18.94 -14.83 -30.15
N ASP A 267 19.46 -13.61 -30.02
CA ASP A 267 20.83 -13.27 -30.40
C ASP A 267 21.88 -14.03 -29.55
N VAL A 268 21.59 -14.24 -28.25
CA VAL A 268 22.52 -14.89 -27.30
C VAL A 268 22.42 -16.42 -27.34
N CYS A 269 21.21 -16.97 -27.45
CA CYS A 269 20.93 -18.40 -27.26
C CYS A 269 20.55 -19.12 -28.56
N GLY A 270 20.22 -18.40 -29.64
CA GLY A 270 19.74 -18.99 -30.90
C GLY A 270 18.40 -19.72 -30.78
N ASN A 271 17.61 -19.43 -29.74
CA ASN A 271 16.37 -20.12 -29.38
C ASN A 271 15.24 -19.12 -29.10
N ASN A 272 14.04 -19.65 -28.83
CA ASN A 272 12.85 -18.85 -28.52
C ASN A 272 12.69 -18.63 -27.01
N PHE A 273 12.23 -17.43 -26.65
CA PHE A 273 11.81 -17.06 -25.31
C PHE A 273 10.33 -16.69 -25.30
N TRP A 274 9.62 -17.15 -24.28
CA TRP A 274 8.24 -16.78 -24.03
C TRP A 274 7.96 -16.63 -22.54
N LEU A 275 6.78 -16.09 -22.21
CA LEU A 275 6.38 -15.79 -20.86
C LEU A 275 4.87 -16.04 -20.68
N TYR A 276 4.48 -16.65 -19.57
CA TYR A 276 3.09 -16.83 -19.15
C TYR A 276 2.89 -16.37 -17.70
N SER A 277 1.68 -15.89 -17.39
CA SER A 277 1.21 -15.89 -16.00
C SER A 277 0.97 -17.31 -15.50
N SER A 278 0.91 -17.52 -14.18
CA SER A 278 0.61 -18.84 -13.61
C SER A 278 -0.72 -19.39 -14.12
N SER A 279 -1.73 -18.53 -14.30
CA SER A 279 -3.03 -18.94 -14.86
C SER A 279 -2.96 -19.36 -16.32
N GLN A 280 -2.25 -18.59 -17.16
CA GLN A 280 -2.03 -18.96 -18.56
C GLN A 280 -1.23 -20.26 -18.66
N PHE A 281 -0.19 -20.41 -17.84
CA PHE A 281 0.62 -21.62 -17.77
C PHE A 281 -0.25 -22.85 -17.47
N LEU A 282 -1.14 -22.78 -16.46
CA LEU A 282 -2.02 -23.90 -16.13
C LEU A 282 -3.01 -24.21 -17.27
N GLN A 283 -3.66 -23.21 -17.85
CA GLN A 283 -4.56 -23.41 -19.00
C GLN A 283 -3.85 -24.09 -20.18
N LYS A 284 -2.64 -23.61 -20.51
CA LYS A 284 -1.82 -24.16 -21.59
C LYS A 284 -1.28 -25.55 -21.24
N SER A 285 -1.01 -25.83 -19.97
CA SER A 285 -0.60 -27.16 -19.52
C SER A 285 -1.69 -28.21 -19.76
N THR A 286 -2.96 -27.88 -19.48
CA THR A 286 -4.12 -28.73 -19.80
C THR A 286 -4.19 -29.03 -21.30
N GLN A 287 -3.97 -28.01 -22.14
CA GLN A 287 -3.99 -28.15 -23.59
C GLN A 287 -2.84 -29.04 -24.13
N TYR A 288 -1.61 -28.84 -23.66
CA TYR A 288 -0.42 -29.45 -24.27
C TYR A 288 0.10 -30.70 -23.55
N LEU A 289 -0.16 -30.86 -22.26
CA LEU A 289 0.25 -32.05 -21.49
C LEU A 289 -0.85 -33.11 -21.39
N ALA A 290 -2.02 -32.85 -21.97
CA ALA A 290 -3.24 -33.66 -21.83
C ALA A 290 -3.49 -34.03 -20.35
N THR A 291 -3.33 -33.04 -19.47
CA THR A 291 -3.61 -33.16 -18.04
C THR A 291 -5.08 -32.89 -17.80
N ALA A 292 -5.71 -33.68 -16.94
CA ALA A 292 -7.00 -33.31 -16.36
C ALA A 292 -6.70 -32.46 -15.12
N ILE A 293 -6.73 -31.15 -15.29
CA ILE A 293 -6.81 -30.19 -14.18
C ILE A 293 -8.27 -29.75 -14.12
N ALA A 294 -8.85 -29.81 -12.92
CA ALA A 294 -10.22 -29.41 -12.69
C ALA A 294 -10.39 -27.90 -12.94
N ASP A 295 -11.51 -27.48 -13.54
CA ASP A 295 -11.75 -26.07 -13.84
C ASP A 295 -11.71 -25.21 -12.57
N GLU A 296 -12.11 -25.78 -11.42
CA GLU A 296 -12.08 -25.10 -10.13
C GLU A 296 -10.64 -24.74 -9.69
N VAL A 297 -9.63 -25.53 -10.07
CA VAL A 297 -8.22 -25.22 -9.79
C VAL A 297 -7.77 -24.00 -10.60
N ILE A 298 -8.16 -23.94 -11.87
CA ILE A 298 -7.84 -22.81 -12.76
C ILE A 298 -8.54 -21.54 -12.26
N GLU A 299 -9.80 -21.65 -11.82
CA GLU A 299 -10.54 -20.55 -11.21
C GLU A 299 -9.89 -20.04 -9.93
N GLU A 300 -9.45 -20.93 -9.04
CA GLU A 300 -8.77 -20.54 -7.79
C GLU A 300 -7.46 -19.78 -8.07
N VAL A 301 -6.64 -20.27 -9.01
CA VAL A 301 -5.40 -19.59 -9.41
C VAL A 301 -5.68 -18.22 -10.03
N ASN A 302 -6.71 -18.12 -10.88
CA ASN A 302 -7.14 -16.85 -11.45
C ASN A 302 -7.58 -15.85 -10.36
N GLN A 303 -8.34 -16.31 -9.38
CA GLN A 303 -8.81 -15.47 -8.28
C GLN A 303 -7.65 -15.00 -7.41
N SER A 304 -6.74 -15.89 -7.01
CA SER A 304 -5.57 -15.52 -6.20
C SER A 304 -4.63 -14.55 -6.95
N ASN A 305 -4.45 -14.70 -8.26
CA ASN A 305 -3.71 -13.71 -9.06
C ASN A 305 -4.40 -12.33 -9.10
N GLN A 306 -5.72 -12.25 -8.94
CA GLN A 306 -6.43 -10.99 -8.76
C GLN A 306 -6.32 -10.44 -7.33
N PHE A 307 -6.16 -11.31 -6.32
CA PHE A 307 -5.98 -10.93 -4.92
C PHE A 307 -4.54 -10.47 -4.61
N SER A 308 -3.52 -11.08 -5.23
CA SER A 308 -2.11 -10.70 -5.05
C SER A 308 -1.79 -9.31 -5.65
N ASN A 309 -2.52 -8.89 -6.70
CA ASN A 309 -2.54 -7.52 -7.22
C ASN A 309 -3.47 -6.56 -6.47
N LYS A 310 -4.16 -7.04 -5.42
CA LYS A 310 -4.85 -6.24 -4.41
C LYS A 310 -4.08 -6.28 -3.08
N VAL A 311 -2.82 -5.84 -3.10
CA VAL A 311 -2.51 -4.83 -2.08
C VAL A 311 -3.42 -3.66 -2.45
N VAL A 312 -4.57 -3.53 -1.80
CA VAL A 312 -5.33 -2.28 -1.83
C VAL A 312 -4.40 -1.29 -1.15
N GLY A 313 -3.47 -0.73 -1.90
CA GLY A 313 -2.69 0.36 -1.38
C GLY A 313 -3.67 1.47 -1.07
N ARG A 314 -3.39 2.14 0.04
CA ARG A 314 -4.26 3.16 0.58
C ARG A 314 -3.74 4.53 0.17
N PRO A 315 -4.60 5.56 0.09
CA PRO A 315 -4.12 6.93 0.14
C PRO A 315 -3.19 7.10 1.35
N CYS A 316 -2.05 7.75 1.16
CA CYS A 316 -1.14 8.12 2.24
C CYS A 316 -1.01 9.64 2.22
N LEU A 317 -1.71 10.31 3.14
CA LEU A 317 -1.67 11.77 3.22
C LEU A 317 -0.66 12.22 4.26
N GLU A 318 0.31 13.02 3.86
CA GLU A 318 1.29 13.66 4.75
C GLU A 318 1.14 15.17 4.69
N VAL A 319 1.28 15.83 5.84
CA VAL A 319 1.21 17.28 5.95
C VAL A 319 2.60 17.86 6.07
N ASP A 320 2.82 18.93 5.31
CA ASP A 320 3.94 19.84 5.44
C ASP A 320 3.44 21.25 5.79
N LEU A 321 4.31 22.05 6.41
CA LEU A 321 4.01 23.41 6.84
C LEU A 321 5.13 24.36 6.38
N ILE A 322 4.86 25.07 5.30
CA ILE A 322 5.83 25.95 4.65
C ILE A 322 5.64 27.36 5.21
N TRP A 323 6.60 27.84 6.00
CA TRP A 323 6.63 29.23 6.48
C TRP A 323 6.73 30.21 5.31
N THR A 324 5.90 31.26 5.33
CA THR A 324 5.91 32.32 4.31
C THR A 324 6.44 33.64 4.85
N SER A 325 5.92 34.10 5.97
CA SER A 325 6.32 35.36 6.60
C SER A 325 5.92 35.39 8.08
N GLY A 326 6.48 36.34 8.83
CA GLY A 326 6.09 36.59 10.20
C GLY A 326 6.64 37.93 10.68
N GLY A 327 6.09 38.45 11.76
CA GLY A 327 6.48 39.75 12.26
C GLY A 327 5.76 40.14 13.54
N ARG A 328 6.00 41.38 13.96
CA ARG A 328 5.40 41.98 15.15
C ARG A 328 4.86 43.37 14.87
N TRP A 329 3.86 43.77 15.65
CA TRP A 329 3.33 45.14 15.64
C TRP A 329 3.05 45.63 17.05
N ASN A 330 3.17 46.94 17.25
CA ASN A 330 2.96 47.60 18.54
C ASN A 330 1.45 47.72 18.81
N LYS A 331 0.97 47.18 19.94
CA LYS A 331 -0.44 47.28 20.39
C LYS A 331 -0.64 48.29 21.53
N GLY A 332 0.38 49.08 21.85
CA GLY A 332 0.37 50.08 22.91
C GLY A 332 1.38 49.80 24.02
N TYR A 333 1.66 50.84 24.80
CA TYR A 333 2.58 50.74 25.94
C TYR A 333 1.96 50.00 27.11
N SER A 334 2.78 49.21 27.80
CA SER A 334 2.39 48.51 29.02
C SER A 334 2.30 49.45 30.21
N ASN A 335 1.36 49.16 31.11
CA ASN A 335 1.25 49.82 32.42
C ASN A 335 2.43 49.52 33.37
N LYS A 336 3.33 48.61 32.98
CA LYS A 336 4.58 48.31 33.70
C LYS A 336 5.69 49.33 33.42
N ASN A 337 5.49 50.25 32.47
CA ASN A 337 6.43 51.36 32.31
C ASN A 337 6.35 52.31 33.52
N PRO A 338 7.46 52.96 33.90
CA PRO A 338 7.47 53.92 34.99
C PRO A 338 6.49 55.08 34.75
N ILE A 339 5.86 55.55 35.82
CA ILE A 339 4.99 56.72 35.83
C ILE A 339 5.68 57.82 36.65
N GLU A 340 5.75 59.02 36.09
CA GLU A 340 6.25 60.22 36.77
C GLU A 340 5.14 61.27 36.83
N ILE A 341 5.13 62.10 37.88
CA ILE A 341 4.12 63.16 38.04
C ILE A 341 4.67 64.44 37.42
N HIS A 342 4.00 64.94 36.39
CA HIS A 342 4.28 66.22 35.75
C HIS A 342 3.03 67.11 35.86
N ASP A 343 3.17 68.30 36.43
CA ASP A 343 2.06 69.25 36.70
C ASP A 343 0.85 68.63 37.43
N GLY A 344 1.10 67.72 38.37
CA GLY A 344 0.06 67.05 39.16
C GLY A 344 -0.68 65.92 38.43
N GLN A 345 -0.31 65.60 37.18
CA GLN A 345 -0.86 64.51 36.39
C GLN A 345 0.15 63.35 36.28
N PRO A 346 -0.28 62.08 36.43
CA PRO A 346 0.58 60.94 36.18
C PRO A 346 0.81 60.76 34.67
N VAL A 347 2.06 60.80 34.23
CA VAL A 347 2.47 60.60 32.83
C VAL A 347 3.39 59.39 32.74
N MET A 348 3.12 58.49 31.78
CA MET A 348 3.96 57.33 31.50
C MET A 348 5.27 57.77 30.84
N VAL A 349 6.41 57.36 31.39
CA VAL A 349 7.74 57.73 30.88
C VAL A 349 8.31 56.60 30.03
N VAL A 350 8.41 56.87 28.73
CA VAL A 350 9.00 55.98 27.72
C VAL A 350 10.51 56.21 27.68
N ARG A 351 11.29 55.22 28.13
CA ARG A 351 12.76 55.21 28.09
C ARG A 351 13.28 54.40 26.88
N ASP A 352 14.59 54.25 26.71
CA ASP A 352 15.22 53.56 25.56
C ASP A 352 14.71 52.13 25.28
N LYS A 353 14.16 51.45 26.29
CA LYS A 353 13.55 50.12 26.14
C LYS A 353 12.14 50.12 26.75
N PRO A 354 11.14 50.66 26.06
CA PRO A 354 9.79 50.67 26.59
C PRO A 354 9.20 49.27 26.58
N ILE A 355 8.44 48.96 27.63
CA ILE A 355 7.64 47.74 27.70
C ILE A 355 6.37 47.96 26.88
N ILE A 356 6.18 47.17 25.83
CA ILE A 356 5.08 47.29 24.87
C ILE A 356 4.30 45.98 24.86
N TYR A 357 3.00 46.06 24.64
CA TYR A 357 2.20 44.91 24.21
C TYR A 357 2.46 44.68 22.72
N TRP A 358 3.24 43.66 22.38
CA TRP A 358 3.50 43.27 21.00
C TRP A 358 2.45 42.26 20.55
N GLY A 359 1.83 42.51 19.39
CA GLY A 359 1.18 41.45 18.63
C GLY A 359 2.20 40.77 17.73
N LEU A 360 2.11 39.45 17.61
CA LEU A 360 3.00 38.60 16.82
C LEU A 360 2.17 37.84 15.80
N ASN A 361 2.70 37.65 14.58
CA ASN A 361 2.06 36.83 13.55
C ASN A 361 3.05 35.93 12.83
N TRP A 362 2.52 34.80 12.37
CA TRP A 362 3.18 33.87 11.46
C TRP A 362 2.19 33.45 10.40
N TYR A 363 2.65 33.43 9.16
CA TYR A 363 1.90 32.99 7.99
C TYR A 363 2.57 31.76 7.40
N PHE A 364 1.74 30.81 6.97
CA PHE A 364 2.16 29.51 6.45
C PHE A 364 1.32 29.10 5.26
N ASN A 365 1.88 28.20 4.46
CA ASN A 365 1.12 27.32 3.58
C ASN A 365 1.14 25.92 4.21
N LEU A 366 -0.01 25.43 4.63
CA LEU A 366 -0.20 24.04 5.04
C LEU A 366 -0.48 23.21 3.79
N VAL A 367 0.42 22.29 3.46
CA VAL A 367 0.31 21.47 2.24
C VAL A 367 0.05 20.03 2.64
N ILE A 368 -1.03 19.45 2.11
CA ILE A 368 -1.37 18.04 2.33
C ILE A 368 -1.02 17.31 1.04
N HIS A 369 0.03 16.50 1.10
CA HIS A 369 0.53 15.67 0.02
C HIS A 369 -0.12 14.30 0.05
N ASN A 370 -0.53 13.79 -1.11
CA ASN A 370 -0.85 12.39 -1.27
C ASN A 370 0.38 11.65 -1.80
N ASN A 371 1.19 11.10 -0.92
CA ASN A 371 2.43 10.40 -1.26
C ASN A 371 2.19 8.92 -1.61
N SER A 372 1.00 8.59 -2.14
CA SER A 372 0.69 7.26 -2.66
C SER A 372 0.11 7.30 -4.07
N ASN A 373 0.03 6.12 -4.68
CA ASN A 373 -0.56 5.91 -6.00
C ASN A 373 -2.10 5.84 -5.97
N TYR A 374 -2.74 6.16 -4.84
CA TYR A 374 -4.17 5.96 -4.61
C TYR A 374 -4.85 7.27 -4.24
N PRO A 375 -6.00 7.60 -4.86
CA PRO A 375 -6.70 8.85 -4.58
C PRO A 375 -7.23 8.91 -3.15
N ALA A 376 -7.19 10.11 -2.55
CA ALA A 376 -7.81 10.41 -1.26
C ALA A 376 -9.06 11.27 -1.46
N TYR A 377 -10.13 10.95 -0.75
CA TYR A 377 -11.44 11.60 -0.89
C TYR A 377 -11.90 12.25 0.41
N ASN A 378 -12.65 13.35 0.28
CA ASN A 378 -13.34 14.02 1.39
C ASN A 378 -12.42 14.32 2.59
N ILE A 379 -11.27 14.97 2.34
CA ILE A 379 -10.32 15.29 3.40
C ILE A 379 -10.95 16.24 4.42
N LYS A 380 -10.59 16.07 5.69
CA LYS A 380 -10.88 17.02 6.77
C LYS A 380 -9.65 17.21 7.63
N VAL A 381 -9.41 18.44 8.07
CA VAL A 381 -8.35 18.80 9.00
C VAL A 381 -8.98 19.41 10.24
N GLU A 382 -8.66 18.86 11.40
CA GLU A 382 -9.15 19.33 12.69
C GLU A 382 -7.97 19.54 13.64
N SER A 383 -7.96 20.64 14.41
CA SER A 383 -6.99 20.80 15.50
C SER A 383 -7.51 20.09 16.74
N ILE A 384 -6.65 19.32 17.40
CA ILE A 384 -6.95 18.63 18.67
C ILE A 384 -6.23 19.34 19.81
N GLY A 385 -6.97 19.68 20.85
CA GLY A 385 -6.44 20.31 22.05
C GLY A 385 -6.69 21.82 22.08
N ASN A 386 -5.87 22.52 22.87
CA ASN A 386 -6.06 23.95 23.12
C ASN A 386 -5.33 24.85 22.12
N GLU A 387 -4.21 24.37 21.56
CA GLU A 387 -3.45 25.10 20.55
C GLU A 387 -4.03 24.82 19.16
N GLN A 388 -4.24 25.88 18.39
CA GLN A 388 -4.80 25.85 17.05
C GLN A 388 -4.29 27.04 16.24
N PHE A 389 -4.36 26.95 14.91
CA PHE A 389 -4.15 28.12 14.07
C PHE A 389 -5.19 29.20 14.40
N SER A 390 -4.76 30.47 14.41
CA SER A 390 -5.67 31.60 14.54
C SER A 390 -6.57 31.74 13.30
N HIS A 391 -6.07 31.29 12.15
CA HIS A 391 -6.84 31.09 10.93
C HIS A 391 -6.25 29.94 10.12
N LEU A 392 -7.10 29.07 9.58
CA LEU A 392 -6.76 28.04 8.62
C LEU A 392 -7.81 28.11 7.50
N GLU A 393 -7.36 28.18 6.25
CA GLU A 393 -8.23 28.19 5.08
C GLU A 393 -9.06 26.91 5.02
N ASP A 394 -10.35 27.08 4.73
CA ASP A 394 -11.26 25.95 4.56
C ASP A 394 -10.88 25.14 3.31
N LEU A 395 -10.94 23.81 3.43
CA LEU A 395 -10.82 22.96 2.26
C LEU A 395 -11.94 23.25 1.25
N PRO A 396 -11.66 23.20 -0.07
CA PRO A 396 -12.69 23.34 -1.09
C PRO A 396 -13.83 22.33 -0.90
N LYS A 397 -15.04 22.67 -1.35
CA LYS A 397 -16.22 21.78 -1.26
C LYS A 397 -15.98 20.41 -1.91
N ILE A 398 -15.18 20.37 -2.97
CA ILE A 398 -14.66 19.14 -3.58
C ILE A 398 -13.15 19.18 -3.37
N ASN A 399 -12.65 18.35 -2.46
CA ASN A 399 -11.27 18.39 -2.00
C ASN A 399 -10.51 17.09 -2.21
N ASN A 400 -10.91 16.25 -3.17
CA ASN A 400 -10.19 15.01 -3.44
C ASN A 400 -8.75 15.29 -3.90
N ILE A 401 -7.78 14.52 -3.41
CA ILE A 401 -6.38 14.63 -3.82
C ILE A 401 -6.03 13.41 -4.67
N ALA A 402 -5.69 13.67 -5.93
CA ALA A 402 -5.23 12.64 -6.86
C ALA A 402 -3.94 11.94 -6.36
N PRO A 403 -3.61 10.75 -6.89
CA PRO A 403 -2.30 10.13 -6.66
C PRO A 403 -1.14 11.10 -6.90
N LEU A 404 -0.18 11.14 -5.97
CA LEU A 404 0.99 12.05 -6.02
C LEU A 404 0.62 13.55 -6.12
N GLY A 405 -0.63 13.90 -5.84
CA GLY A 405 -1.13 15.26 -5.82
C GLY A 405 -0.98 15.93 -4.45
N ASN A 406 -1.41 17.17 -4.35
CA ASN A 406 -1.50 17.88 -3.08
C ASN A 406 -2.63 18.90 -3.07
N VAL A 407 -3.00 19.35 -1.88
CA VAL A 407 -3.80 20.57 -1.65
C VAL A 407 -3.04 21.49 -0.73
N LYS A 408 -3.10 22.79 -1.01
CA LYS A 408 -2.44 23.83 -0.25
C LYS A 408 -3.49 24.74 0.40
N LEU A 409 -3.32 25.02 1.68
CA LEU A 409 -4.19 25.86 2.50
C LEU A 409 -3.37 26.99 3.13
N GLU A 410 -3.88 28.21 3.09
CA GLU A 410 -3.30 29.32 3.84
C GLU A 410 -3.56 29.16 5.34
N ALA A 411 -2.54 29.39 6.15
CA ALA A 411 -2.67 29.32 7.61
C ALA A 411 -1.96 30.49 8.28
N LYS A 412 -2.51 30.93 9.43
CA LYS A 412 -1.99 32.02 10.22
C LYS A 412 -2.05 31.67 11.71
N TYR A 413 -1.00 32.03 12.42
CA TYR A 413 -0.98 32.01 13.87
C TYR A 413 -0.67 33.40 14.41
N GLU A 414 -1.37 33.79 15.46
CA GLU A 414 -1.17 35.05 16.18
C GLU A 414 -0.94 34.79 17.66
N ASP A 415 -0.03 35.55 18.24
CA ASP A 415 0.22 35.55 19.67
C ASP A 415 0.48 36.98 20.15
N SER A 416 0.69 37.15 21.45
CA SER A 416 1.14 38.43 21.99
C SER A 416 2.10 38.26 23.14
N VAL A 417 3.00 39.22 23.28
CA VAL A 417 3.97 39.26 24.39
C VAL A 417 4.09 40.68 24.92
N GLU A 418 4.26 40.80 26.22
CA GLU A 418 4.53 42.06 26.89
C GLU A 418 6.02 42.14 27.21
N GLY A 419 6.71 43.14 26.66
CA GLY A 419 8.15 43.27 26.82
C GLY A 419 8.73 44.38 25.96
N ASP A 420 10.05 44.56 26.00
CA ASP A 420 10.71 45.39 25.00
C ASP A 420 10.72 44.69 23.62
N HIS A 421 11.21 45.39 22.61
CA HIS A 421 11.24 44.88 21.24
C HIS A 421 12.07 43.59 21.08
N THR A 422 13.10 43.39 21.90
CA THR A 422 14.01 42.25 21.78
C THR A 422 13.34 40.93 22.17
N VAL A 423 12.39 40.97 23.12
CA VAL A 423 11.58 39.81 23.50
C VAL A 423 10.70 39.37 22.33
N ALA A 424 10.03 40.33 21.69
CA ALA A 424 9.17 40.05 20.55
C ALA A 424 9.98 39.57 19.32
N ASP A 425 11.13 40.19 19.04
CA ASP A 425 12.04 39.78 17.97
C ASP A 425 12.55 38.35 18.16
N ALA A 426 12.92 37.97 19.38
CA ALA A 426 13.38 36.61 19.68
C ALA A 426 12.30 35.55 19.40
N MET A 427 11.02 35.85 19.67
CA MET A 427 9.92 34.94 19.42
C MET A 427 9.62 34.77 17.93
N VAL A 428 9.56 35.86 17.16
CA VAL A 428 9.25 35.81 15.71
C VAL A 428 10.43 35.38 14.86
N HIS A 429 11.65 35.35 15.42
CA HIS A 429 12.83 34.81 14.74
C HIS A 429 12.67 33.32 14.37
N SER A 430 11.93 32.56 15.19
CA SER A 430 11.57 31.20 14.84
C SER A 430 10.49 31.18 13.76
N LYS A 431 10.75 30.45 12.67
CA LYS A 431 9.77 30.22 11.60
C LYS A 431 8.52 29.49 12.10
N ILE A 432 8.68 28.62 13.09
CA ILE A 432 7.58 27.89 13.73
C ILE A 432 7.45 28.33 15.20
N PRO A 433 6.28 28.81 15.65
CA PRO A 433 6.05 29.20 17.03
C PRO A 433 6.33 28.05 18.01
N GLU A 434 6.96 28.32 19.14
CA GLU A 434 7.25 27.27 20.13
C GLU A 434 6.00 26.54 20.64
N LYS A 435 4.86 27.25 20.68
CA LYS A 435 3.57 26.69 21.08
C LYS A 435 3.09 25.56 20.17
N PHE A 436 3.58 25.48 18.92
CA PHE A 436 3.23 24.39 18.00
C PHE A 436 3.71 23.03 18.49
N LYS A 437 4.64 22.96 19.46
CA LYS A 437 4.99 21.70 20.16
C LYS A 437 3.76 20.99 20.75
N ASN A 438 2.71 21.75 21.06
CA ASN A 438 1.44 21.24 21.60
C ASN A 438 0.30 21.22 20.55
N LEU A 439 0.56 21.67 19.32
CA LEU A 439 -0.42 21.62 18.23
C LEU A 439 -0.45 20.20 17.66
N ILE A 440 -1.66 19.62 17.60
CA ILE A 440 -1.90 18.33 16.98
C ILE A 440 -2.98 18.52 15.93
N LEU A 441 -2.68 18.20 14.68
CA LEU A 441 -3.69 18.16 13.62
C LEU A 441 -4.12 16.73 13.38
N LYS A 442 -5.43 16.53 13.23
CA LYS A 442 -6.02 15.28 12.79
C LYS A 442 -6.51 15.47 11.36
N VAL A 443 -5.92 14.70 10.45
CA VAL A 443 -6.32 14.66 9.06
C VAL A 443 -7.11 13.38 8.84
N THR A 444 -8.37 13.50 8.43
CA THR A 444 -9.21 12.34 8.09
C THR A 444 -9.57 12.36 6.61
N TYR A 445 -9.60 11.19 5.99
CA TYR A 445 -9.83 11.04 4.55
C TYR A 445 -10.33 9.64 4.24
N TYR A 446 -10.92 9.46 3.05
CA TYR A 446 -11.44 8.18 2.58
C TYR A 446 -10.66 7.67 1.38
N ASP A 447 -10.58 6.34 1.23
CA ASP A 447 -10.17 5.72 -0.02
C ASP A 447 -11.36 5.53 -0.98
N GLU A 448 -11.09 4.90 -2.12
CA GLU A 448 -12.10 4.55 -3.13
C GLU A 448 -13.16 3.58 -2.58
N ALA A 449 -12.79 2.72 -1.64
CA ALA A 449 -13.68 1.78 -0.96
C ALA A 449 -14.52 2.42 0.17
N ARG A 450 -14.37 3.74 0.40
CA ARG A 450 -15.02 4.48 1.50
C ARG A 450 -14.57 4.04 2.90
N THR A 451 -13.40 3.44 3.02
CA THR A 451 -12.75 3.21 4.31
C THR A 451 -12.16 4.53 4.81
N LEU A 452 -12.46 4.89 6.06
CA LEU A 452 -11.97 6.10 6.72
C LEU A 452 -10.58 5.86 7.30
N TYR A 453 -9.64 6.74 6.95
CA TYR A 453 -8.29 6.80 7.48
C TYR A 453 -8.09 8.05 8.32
N THR A 454 -7.15 7.99 9.25
CA THR A 454 -6.77 9.12 10.11
C THR A 454 -5.25 9.21 10.19
N ASN A 455 -4.71 10.39 9.92
CA ASN A 455 -3.32 10.72 10.18
C ASN A 455 -3.25 11.82 11.25
N TYR A 456 -2.27 11.73 12.14
CA TYR A 456 -1.98 12.77 13.13
C TYR A 456 -0.67 13.46 12.79
N VAL A 457 -0.71 14.80 12.81
CA VAL A 457 0.44 15.66 12.54
C VAL A 457 0.83 16.33 13.85
N ARG A 458 2.10 16.18 14.24
CA ARG A 458 2.68 16.84 15.41
C ARG A 458 3.89 17.65 14.97
N PHE A 459 4.16 18.75 15.67
CA PHE A 459 5.28 19.63 15.37
C PHE A 459 6.34 19.51 16.46
N SER A 460 7.59 19.29 16.08
CA SER A 460 8.73 19.21 16.99
C SER A 460 9.81 20.19 16.53
N GLY A 461 9.70 21.45 16.97
CA GLY A 461 10.59 22.51 16.47
C GLY A 461 10.33 22.79 14.99
N SER A 462 11.34 22.57 14.14
CA SER A 462 11.21 22.68 12.68
C SER A 462 10.77 21.39 11.98
N GLU A 463 10.71 20.26 12.71
CA GLU A 463 10.31 18.97 12.15
C GLU A 463 8.80 18.75 12.29
N ILE A 464 8.22 18.10 11.28
CA ILE A 464 6.82 17.72 11.24
C ILE A 464 6.76 16.20 11.24
N LEU A 465 6.09 15.65 12.25
CA LEU A 465 5.93 14.22 12.42
C LEU A 465 4.52 13.82 11.97
N ASN A 466 4.45 13.11 10.84
CA ASN A 466 3.24 12.48 10.34
C ASN A 466 3.18 11.06 10.90
N SER A 467 2.14 10.72 11.68
CA SER A 467 1.99 9.39 12.28
C SER A 467 0.61 8.79 11.98
N GLU A 468 0.61 7.72 11.20
CA GLU A 468 -0.59 6.95 10.86
C GLU A 468 -1.07 6.11 12.06
N GLN A 469 -2.38 5.91 12.15
CA GLN A 469 -3.01 5.00 13.12
C GLN A 469 -4.00 4.06 12.46
#